data_AF-A0A0V0GK11-F1
#
_entry.id   AF-A0A0V0GK11-F1
#
_cell.length_a   1.000
_cell.length_b   1.000
_cell.length_c   1.000
_cell.angle_alpha   90.00
_cell.angle_beta   90.00
_cell.angle_gamma   90.00
#
_symmetry.space_group_name_H-M   'P 1'
#
loop_
_entity.id
_entity.type
_entity.pdbx_description
1 polymer ?
#
loop_
_entity_poly.entity_id
_entity_poly.type
_entity_poly.pdbx_seq_one_letter_code
_entity_poly.pdbx_strand_id
1 'polypeptide(L)'
;MEHLSQTLGGVTGTLPSVYLGMPLGAKSGAIDIWNPILEKCEKKLARWRSQYLSLGGRLTLINSVLDALPTYMLSIFHIPQSVVQSLDKIRRNFLWQGNKERKGFHLVKW
;
A
#
# COMPACT_ATOMS: atom_id res chain seq x y z
N MET A 1 11.94 31.24 -4.88
CA MET A 1 11.81 30.11 -5.83
C MET A 1 11.66 30.62 -7.26
N GLU A 2 10.85 31.65 -7.53
CA GLU A 2 10.68 32.23 -8.87
C GLU A 2 11.96 32.85 -9.45
N HIS A 3 12.74 33.57 -8.64
CA HIS A 3 14.01 34.17 -9.10
C HIS A 3 15.01 33.13 -9.62
N LEU A 4 15.21 32.03 -8.88
CA LEU A 4 16.09 30.92 -9.30
C LEU A 4 15.58 30.19 -10.55
N SER A 5 14.25 30.03 -10.67
CA SER A 5 13.61 29.43 -11.84
C SER A 5 13.82 30.27 -13.10
N GLN A 6 13.76 31.60 -12.98
CA GLN A 6 14.08 32.52 -14.08
C GLN A 6 15.57 32.50 -14.46
N THR A 7 16.48 32.46 -13.47
CA THR A 7 17.93 32.44 -13.75
C THR A 7 18.39 31.13 -14.40
N LEU A 8 17.79 29.99 -14.03
CA LEU A 8 18.18 28.66 -14.51
C LEU A 8 17.30 28.15 -15.67
N GLY A 9 16.31 28.93 -16.11
CA GLY A 9 15.37 28.53 -17.18
C GLY A 9 14.45 27.36 -16.81
N GLY A 10 14.26 27.08 -15.51
CA GLY A 10 13.49 25.93 -15.02
C GLY A 10 12.02 26.27 -14.76
N VAL A 11 11.12 25.31 -14.93
CA VAL A 11 9.68 25.46 -14.62
C VAL A 11 9.44 25.17 -13.13
N THR A 12 8.67 26.02 -12.44
CA THR A 12 8.23 25.75 -11.06
C THR A 12 7.05 24.78 -11.06
N GLY A 13 7.23 23.63 -10.40
CA GLY A 13 6.14 22.68 -10.18
C GLY A 13 5.16 23.16 -9.11
N THR A 14 3.87 22.89 -9.29
CA THR A 14 2.82 23.17 -8.31
C THR A 14 2.54 21.94 -7.44
N LEU A 15 2.29 22.17 -6.15
CA LEU A 15 1.86 21.13 -5.21
C LEU A 15 0.32 21.04 -5.18
N PRO A 16 -0.25 19.85 -4.92
CA PRO A 16 0.44 18.60 -4.60
C PRO A 16 0.89 17.81 -5.84
N SER A 17 2.13 17.31 -5.83
CA SER A 17 2.71 16.47 -6.89
C SER A 17 3.07 15.09 -6.36
N VAL A 18 3.07 14.04 -7.19
CA VAL A 18 3.37 12.68 -6.72
C VAL A 18 4.83 12.33 -6.96
N TYR A 19 5.57 12.03 -5.89
CA TYR A 19 6.95 11.58 -5.95
C TYR A 19 7.10 10.21 -5.28
N LEU A 20 7.68 9.24 -6.00
CA LEU A 20 7.83 7.86 -5.53
C LEU A 20 6.52 7.23 -5.00
N GLY A 21 5.37 7.67 -5.54
CA GLY A 21 4.04 7.20 -5.13
C GLY A 21 3.43 7.93 -3.93
N MET A 22 4.09 8.96 -3.40
CA MET A 22 3.61 9.82 -2.32
C MET A 22 3.19 11.20 -2.86
N PRO A 23 2.04 11.75 -2.46
CA PRO A 23 1.71 13.15 -2.70
C PRO A 23 2.59 14.08 -1.85
N LEU A 24 3.51 14.79 -2.50
CA LEU A 24 4.27 15.90 -1.93
C LEU A 24 3.30 17.03 -1.54
N GLY A 25 3.49 17.60 -0.35
CA GLY A 25 2.61 18.64 0.19
C GLY A 25 1.34 18.13 0.88
N ALA A 26 1.16 16.81 1.01
CA ALA A 26 0.08 16.25 1.81
C ALA A 26 0.33 16.45 3.32
N LYS A 27 -0.74 16.64 4.10
CA LYS A 27 -0.67 16.78 5.56
C LYS A 27 -0.21 15.46 6.18
N SER A 28 0.82 15.49 7.03
CA SER A 28 1.53 14.33 7.58
C SER A 28 0.67 13.33 8.39
N GLY A 29 -0.54 13.69 8.81
CA GLY A 29 -1.48 12.83 9.53
C GLY A 29 -2.63 12.29 8.68
N ALA A 30 -2.67 12.57 7.39
CA ALA A 30 -3.79 12.17 6.54
C ALA A 30 -3.72 10.68 6.23
N ILE A 31 -4.73 9.93 6.72
CA ILE A 31 -5.00 8.53 6.32
C ILE A 31 -5.05 8.41 4.79
N ASP A 32 -5.48 9.49 4.12
CA ASP A 32 -5.56 9.58 2.66
C ASP A 32 -4.23 9.31 1.93
N ILE A 33 -3.09 9.57 2.56
CA ILE A 33 -1.76 9.24 1.98
C ILE A 33 -1.59 7.73 1.83
N TRP A 34 -2.21 6.93 2.71
CA TRP A 34 -2.07 5.49 2.74
C TRP A 34 -3.04 4.76 1.79
N ASN A 35 -4.16 5.39 1.42
CA ASN A 35 -5.17 4.78 0.54
C ASN A 35 -4.59 4.27 -0.79
N PRO A 36 -3.77 5.05 -1.53
CA PRO A 36 -3.16 4.57 -2.78
C PRO A 36 -2.23 3.37 -2.58
N ILE A 37 -1.61 3.23 -1.42
CA ILE A 37 -0.73 2.11 -1.09
C ILE A 37 -1.56 0.87 -0.79
N LEU A 38 -2.60 1.01 0.03
CA LEU A 38 -3.54 -0.05 0.36
C LEU A 38 -4.16 -0.63 -0.91
N GLU A 39 -4.64 0.24 -1.81
CA GLU A 39 -5.19 -0.17 -3.12
C GLU A 39 -4.15 -0.88 -3.99
N LYS A 40 -2.90 -0.39 -4.03
CA LYS A 40 -1.82 -1.06 -4.78
C LYS A 40 -1.52 -2.44 -4.22
N CYS A 41 -1.48 -2.60 -2.90
CA CYS A 41 -1.28 -3.89 -2.25
C CYS A 41 -2.39 -4.86 -2.59
N GLU A 42 -3.65 -4.44 -2.45
CA GLU A 42 -4.82 -5.25 -2.78
C GLU A 42 -4.84 -5.64 -4.26
N LYS A 43 -4.61 -4.69 -5.17
CA LYS A 43 -4.56 -4.94 -6.62
C LYS A 43 -3.43 -5.89 -7.01
N LYS A 44 -2.25 -5.79 -6.38
CA LYS A 44 -1.15 -6.74 -6.62
C LYS A 44 -1.52 -8.13 -6.14
N LEU A 45 -2.10 -8.27 -4.96
CA LEU A 45 -2.52 -9.57 -4.42
C LEU A 45 -3.65 -10.18 -5.26
N ALA A 46 -4.65 -9.38 -5.65
CA ALA A 46 -5.78 -9.83 -6.47
C ALA A 46 -5.36 -10.38 -7.85
N ARG A 47 -4.27 -9.85 -8.43
CA ARG A 47 -3.70 -10.38 -9.68
C ARG A 47 -3.22 -11.82 -9.56
N TRP A 48 -2.84 -12.25 -8.35
CA TRP A 48 -2.43 -13.63 -8.13
C TRP A 48 -3.65 -14.51 -7.93
N ARG A 49 -3.72 -15.57 -8.73
CA ARG A 49 -4.73 -16.63 -8.59
C ARG A 49 -4.41 -17.43 -7.34
N SER A 50 -4.88 -16.98 -6.18
CA SER A 50 -4.57 -17.63 -4.89
C SER A 50 -5.01 -19.10 -4.84
N GLN A 51 -5.96 -19.50 -5.68
CA GLN A 51 -6.42 -20.88 -5.83
C GLN A 51 -5.32 -21.86 -6.28
N TYR A 52 -4.26 -21.38 -6.94
CA TYR A 52 -3.12 -22.19 -7.36
C TYR A 52 -1.95 -22.12 -6.36
N LEU A 53 -2.10 -21.36 -5.26
CA LEU A 53 -1.07 -21.23 -4.24
C LEU A 53 -1.45 -22.04 -3.01
N SER A 54 -0.47 -22.80 -2.50
CA SER A 54 -0.55 -23.40 -1.17
C SER A 54 -0.66 -22.31 -0.10
N LEU A 55 -1.07 -22.67 1.11
CA LEU A 55 -1.15 -21.73 2.23
C LEU A 55 0.20 -21.03 2.49
N GLY A 56 1.30 -21.79 2.45
CA GLY A 56 2.66 -21.26 2.55
C GLY A 56 3.01 -20.32 1.39
N GLY A 57 2.66 -20.67 0.15
CA GLY A 57 2.86 -19.81 -1.01
C GLY A 57 2.09 -18.48 -0.91
N ARG A 58 0.87 -18.52 -0.37
CA ARG A 58 0.09 -17.30 -0.09
C ARG A 58 0.75 -16.43 0.96
N LEU A 59 1.25 -17.03 2.06
CA LEU A 59 1.95 -16.30 3.11
C LEU A 59 3.22 -15.61 2.57
N THR A 60 4.03 -16.34 1.80
CA THR A 60 5.24 -15.78 1.17
C THR A 60 4.91 -14.62 0.25
N LEU A 61 3.83 -14.74 -0.54
CA LEU A 61 3.38 -13.68 -1.45
C LEU A 61 2.83 -12.46 -0.70
N ILE A 62 2.08 -12.68 0.38
CA ILE A 62 1.59 -11.63 1.27
C ILE A 62 2.78 -10.80 1.79
N ASN A 63 3.79 -11.47 2.35
CA ASN A 63 4.96 -10.80 2.91
C ASN A 63 5.74 -10.05 1.82
N SER A 64 5.99 -10.67 0.66
CA SER A 64 6.74 -10.00 -0.41
C SER A 64 6.05 -8.75 -0.97
N VAL A 65 4.72 -8.71 -1.01
CA VAL A 65 3.95 -7.54 -1.48
C VAL A 65 3.80 -6.48 -0.40
N LEU A 66 3.33 -6.87 0.78
CA LEU A 66 2.98 -5.96 1.86
C LEU A 66 4.18 -5.46 2.65
N ASP A 67 5.34 -6.12 2.57
CA ASP A 67 6.56 -5.59 3.16
C ASP A 67 7.19 -4.60 2.18
N ALA A 68 7.31 -4.94 0.89
CA ALA A 68 8.00 -4.08 -0.07
C ALA A 68 7.27 -2.76 -0.42
N LEU A 69 5.95 -2.82 -0.65
CA LEU A 69 5.19 -1.65 -1.13
C LEU A 69 5.09 -0.49 -0.12
N PRO A 70 4.76 -0.70 1.16
CA PRO A 70 4.66 0.38 2.13
C PRO A 70 6.02 0.74 2.77
N THR A 71 7.10 -0.02 2.56
CA THR A 71 8.42 0.23 3.20
C THR A 71 8.88 1.68 3.05
N TYR A 72 8.78 2.24 1.84
CA TYR A 72 9.18 3.64 1.60
C TYR A 72 8.34 4.64 2.41
N MET A 73 7.06 4.36 2.62
CA MET A 73 6.18 5.25 3.36
C MET A 73 6.35 5.10 4.88
N LEU A 74 6.66 3.88 5.32
CA LEU A 74 7.00 3.58 6.72
C LEU A 74 8.32 4.21 7.17
N SER A 75 9.27 4.47 6.26
CA SER A 75 10.52 5.15 6.61
C SER A 75 10.36 6.66 6.81
N ILE A 76 9.28 7.25 6.29
CA ILE A 76 9.02 8.70 6.32
C ILE A 76 7.92 9.06 7.31
N PHE A 77 6.89 8.21 7.45
CA PHE A 77 5.71 8.47 8.26
C PHE A 77 5.46 7.39 9.31
N HIS A 78 4.97 7.83 10.47
CA HIS A 78 4.38 6.93 11.45
C HIS A 78 3.07 6.36 10.89
N ILE A 79 2.92 5.04 10.97
CA ILE A 79 1.72 4.36 10.49
C ILE A 79 0.55 4.55 11.47
N PRO A 80 -0.61 5.06 11.01
CA PRO A 80 -1.82 5.12 11.83
C PRO A 80 -2.36 3.72 12.11
N GLN A 81 -2.96 3.52 13.29
CA GLN A 81 -3.54 2.23 13.68
C GLN A 81 -4.64 1.74 12.70
N SER A 82 -5.42 2.65 12.11
CA SER A 82 -6.43 2.32 11.11
C SER A 82 -5.84 1.70 9.84
N VAL A 83 -4.63 2.11 9.46
CA VAL A 83 -3.91 1.59 8.29
C VAL A 83 -3.37 0.19 8.60
N VAL A 84 -2.83 -0.03 9.81
CA VAL A 84 -2.42 -1.36 10.27
C VAL A 84 -3.61 -2.33 10.21
N GLN A 85 -4.77 -1.94 10.76
CA GLN A 85 -5.98 -2.77 10.72
C GLN A 85 -6.44 -3.07 9.28
N SER A 86 -6.26 -2.12 8.36
CA SER A 86 -6.60 -2.29 6.95
C SER A 86 -5.63 -3.27 6.26
N LEU A 87 -4.33 -3.17 6.53
CA LEU A 87 -3.33 -4.14 6.04
C LEU A 87 -3.62 -5.54 6.57
N ASP A 88 -3.92 -5.69 7.86
CA ASP A 88 -4.28 -6.99 8.46
C ASP A 88 -5.55 -7.57 7.84
N LYS A 89 -6.54 -6.72 7.52
CA LYS A 89 -7.73 -7.16 6.78
C LYS A 89 -7.37 -7.71 5.40
N ILE A 90 -6.49 -7.03 4.65
CA ILE A 90 -6.00 -7.49 3.35
C ILE A 90 -5.26 -8.83 3.49
N ARG A 91 -4.36 -8.96 4.47
CA ARG A 91 -3.63 -10.22 4.77
C ARG A 91 -4.60 -11.37 5.01
N ARG A 92 -5.58 -11.17 5.90
CA ARG A 92 -6.58 -12.17 6.28
C ARG A 92 -7.43 -12.61 5.11
N ASN A 93 -7.93 -11.66 4.32
CA ASN A 93 -8.78 -11.95 3.18
C ASN A 93 -8.02 -12.79 2.14
N PHE A 94 -6.79 -12.39 1.80
CA PHE A 94 -6.00 -13.12 0.82
C PHE A 94 -5.58 -14.52 1.31
N LEU A 95 -5.21 -14.65 2.59
CA LEU A 95 -4.78 -15.93 3.15
C LEU A 95 -5.93 -16.95 3.17
N TRP A 96 -7.06 -16.57 3.78
CA TRP A 96 -8.17 -17.50 4.07
C TRP A 96 -9.19 -17.63 2.94
N GLN A 97 -9.61 -16.51 2.34
CA GLN A 97 -10.65 -16.52 1.31
C GLN A 97 -10.03 -16.75 -0.08
N GLY A 98 -8.86 -16.15 -0.31
CA GLY A 98 -8.25 -16.18 -1.62
C GLY A 98 -9.08 -15.44 -2.68
N ASN A 99 -8.85 -15.70 -3.97
CA ASN A 99 -9.61 -15.09 -5.07
C ASN A 99 -10.93 -15.84 -5.38
N LYS A 100 -11.59 -16.41 -4.37
CA LYS A 100 -12.85 -17.14 -4.52
C LYS A 100 -13.99 -16.34 -3.88
N GLU A 101 -15.14 -16.28 -4.55
CA GLU A 101 -16.39 -15.68 -4.06
C GLU A 101 -16.99 -16.39 -2.81
N ARG A 102 -16.40 -17.50 -2.36
CA ARG A 102 -16.85 -18.26 -1.19
C ARG A 102 -16.02 -17.90 0.04
N LYS A 103 -16.69 -17.63 1.17
CA LYS A 103 -16.05 -17.42 2.48
C LYS A 103 -15.20 -18.63 2.85
N GLY A 104 -13.88 -18.44 2.96
CA GLY A 104 -12.97 -19.42 3.53
C GLY A 104 -13.14 -19.54 5.04
N PHE A 105 -12.85 -20.72 5.59
CA PHE A 105 -12.87 -20.95 7.04
C PHE A 105 -11.62 -20.35 7.70
N HIS A 106 -11.81 -19.54 8.73
CA HIS A 106 -10.71 -19.02 9.55
C HIS A 106 -10.31 -20.08 10.58
N LEU A 107 -9.11 -20.65 10.45
CA LEU A 107 -8.64 -21.71 11.35
C LEU A 107 -8.08 -21.17 12.67
N VAL A 108 -7.77 -19.86 12.74
CA VAL A 108 -7.17 -19.22 13.89
C VAL A 108 -7.85 -17.87 14.14
N LYS A 109 -8.09 -17.56 15.42
CA LYS A 109 -8.58 -16.24 15.85
C LYS A 109 -7.45 -15.23 15.70
N TRP A 110 -7.71 -14.13 14.99
CA TRP A 110 -6.71 -13.17 14.55
C TRP A 110 -7.04 -11.77 15.06
#